data_AF-A0AAE0Q863-F1
#
_entry.id   AF-A0AAE0Q863-F1
#
_cell.length_a   1.000
_cell.length_b   1.000
_cell.length_c   1.000
_cell.angle_alpha   90.00
_cell.angle_beta   90.00
_cell.angle_gamma   90.00
#
_symmetry.space_group_name_H-M   'P 1'
#
loop_
_entity.id
_entity.type
_entity.pdbx_description
1 polymer ?
#
loop_
_entity_poly.entity_id
_entity_poly.type
_entity_poly.pdbx_seq_one_letter_code
_entity_poly.pdbx_strand_id
1 'polypeptide(L)'
;MTATQTHCTGPLCSFLRVVGLREGGPTSFLWAVPGRVPQVKPRPPGACLRAPTPGLAPGSRILTRWLASLPLQLVQLGGRNPQLSAQILQTLQSASAWGNKDLLHSLQTHASSLYDPQEGCVVLLPVEQQQRLVQILFYLPAFPADVLSCLSQVCNTGRVSASLASTLIRTVHFRSPLSGWSSSLQDVPVRDVDYFSFLFSTLTGFSSDRLRNLQQADDEGVLPSSSLSPLSVFATPLEQFTHHWDMVEEVCHCLETLGSRGQCFEILQNAIIKNLCGLVVVPDCMCAALLRCIPRLLDHSLLPNDTLLHFLADCCLSMLSLLLQLEQSARKRDAVWEACFAALSTVPRLLRLVLQSLHVCDLCKAELPLLAQILSLLLQHTQLRNQVAANGALLQTIIQDLTRYHGGETREQWLTDLLYCYSVTLSSHRGNMAMRDIY
;
A
#
# COMPACT_ATOMS: atom_id res chain seq x y z
N MET A 1 -49.10 1.71 -8.44
CA MET A 1 -48.98 1.69 -9.92
C MET A 1 -48.40 3.05 -10.29
N THR A 2 -47.18 3.26 -10.75
CA THR A 2 -46.22 2.44 -11.50
C THR A 2 -44.81 2.93 -11.15
N ALA A 3 -43.87 1.99 -11.00
CA ALA A 3 -42.46 2.23 -10.74
C ALA A 3 -41.71 2.51 -12.05
N THR A 4 -40.75 3.44 -12.02
CA THR A 4 -39.70 3.56 -13.03
C THR A 4 -38.36 3.25 -12.36
N GLN A 5 -37.93 2.00 -12.53
CA GLN A 5 -36.56 1.54 -12.32
C GLN A 5 -35.65 2.13 -13.40
N THR A 6 -34.54 2.75 -13.01
CA THR A 6 -33.39 2.97 -13.86
C THR A 6 -32.20 2.19 -13.28
N HIS A 7 -31.99 1.01 -13.84
CA HIS A 7 -30.78 0.22 -13.66
C HIS A 7 -29.61 0.93 -14.36
N CYS A 8 -28.55 1.23 -13.62
CA CYS A 8 -27.24 1.55 -14.19
C CYS A 8 -26.32 0.33 -14.00
N THR A 9 -26.17 -0.46 -15.05
CA THR A 9 -25.28 -1.63 -15.14
C THR A 9 -24.08 -1.32 -16.05
N GLY A 10 -22.86 -1.30 -15.48
CA GLY A 10 -21.55 -1.48 -16.14
C GLY A 10 -20.76 -0.21 -16.53
N PRO A 11 -19.40 -0.25 -16.61
CA PRO A 11 -18.48 -1.40 -16.57
C PRO A 11 -17.29 -1.26 -15.57
N LEU A 12 -17.24 -2.12 -14.54
CA LEU A 12 -16.08 -2.29 -13.61
C LEU A 12 -15.71 -3.78 -13.41
N CYS A 13 -16.19 -4.68 -14.28
CA CYS A 13 -16.03 -6.13 -14.14
C CYS A 13 -14.60 -6.65 -14.37
N SER A 14 -13.65 -5.81 -14.80
CA SER A 14 -12.28 -6.23 -15.16
C SER A 14 -11.25 -6.15 -14.02
N PHE A 15 -11.60 -5.65 -12.83
CA PHE A 15 -10.68 -5.59 -11.67
C PHE A 15 -10.35 -6.97 -11.03
N LEU A 16 -10.99 -8.06 -11.46
CA LEU A 16 -11.11 -9.28 -10.65
C LEU A 16 -10.18 -10.45 -11.01
N ARG A 17 -9.22 -10.32 -11.94
CA ARG A 17 -8.32 -11.44 -12.28
C ARG A 17 -7.15 -11.64 -11.30
N VAL A 18 -6.71 -10.61 -10.58
CA VAL A 18 -5.57 -10.72 -9.64
C VAL A 18 -6.02 -11.14 -8.23
N VAL A 19 -7.33 -11.14 -7.96
CA VAL A 19 -7.94 -11.51 -6.66
C VAL A 19 -8.57 -12.92 -6.68
N GLY A 20 -8.53 -13.64 -7.81
CA GLY A 20 -8.93 -15.05 -7.88
C GLY A 20 -10.44 -15.32 -7.89
N LEU A 21 -11.22 -14.59 -8.69
CA LEU A 21 -12.63 -14.92 -8.96
C LEU A 21 -12.95 -14.92 -10.47
N ARG A 22 -13.69 -15.96 -10.90
CA ARG A 22 -13.90 -16.40 -12.28
C ARG A 22 -14.93 -15.56 -13.08
N GLU A 23 -14.89 -15.77 -14.40
CA GLU A 23 -15.25 -14.94 -15.57
C GLU A 23 -16.73 -14.73 -15.98
N GLY A 24 -16.94 -13.72 -16.84
CA GLY A 24 -17.98 -13.70 -17.88
C GLY A 24 -18.01 -12.45 -18.81
N GLY A 25 -17.65 -12.62 -20.09
CA GLY A 25 -18.22 -11.92 -21.27
C GLY A 25 -17.74 -10.50 -21.68
N PRO A 26 -17.76 -10.13 -22.98
CA PRO A 26 -16.96 -9.02 -23.54
C PRO A 26 -17.73 -7.71 -23.83
N THR A 27 -17.06 -6.56 -23.78
CA THR A 27 -16.81 -5.63 -24.92
C THR A 27 -16.28 -4.26 -24.45
N SER A 28 -15.41 -3.72 -25.30
CA SER A 28 -14.63 -2.48 -25.25
C SER A 28 -15.44 -1.21 -25.41
N PHE A 29 -15.02 -0.07 -24.79
CA PHE A 29 -15.12 1.26 -25.42
C PHE A 29 -14.01 2.22 -24.94
N LEU A 30 -13.43 2.92 -25.91
CA LEU A 30 -12.37 3.94 -25.86
C LEU A 30 -12.87 5.23 -25.20
N TRP A 31 -12.03 5.92 -24.41
CA TRP A 31 -12.13 7.38 -24.26
C TRP A 31 -10.75 8.05 -24.27
N ALA A 32 -10.69 9.19 -24.96
CA ALA A 32 -9.53 10.02 -25.22
C ALA A 32 -9.29 11.04 -24.09
N VAL A 33 -8.02 11.34 -23.78
CA VAL A 33 -7.63 12.44 -22.90
C VAL A 33 -6.86 13.49 -23.73
N PRO A 34 -7.30 14.76 -23.78
CA PRO A 34 -6.56 15.83 -24.43
C PRO A 34 -5.64 16.56 -23.44
N GLY A 35 -4.48 17.01 -23.94
CA GLY A 35 -3.64 18.01 -23.29
C GLY A 35 -2.26 17.52 -22.85
N ARG A 36 -1.25 17.68 -23.71
CA ARG A 36 0.17 17.62 -23.31
C ARG A 36 0.88 18.90 -23.73
N VAL A 37 1.48 19.59 -22.76
CA VAL A 37 2.57 20.55 -22.97
C VAL A 37 3.89 19.75 -22.88
N PRO A 38 4.87 19.97 -23.78
CA PRO A 38 6.09 19.18 -23.80
C PRO A 38 7.06 19.66 -22.70
N GLN A 39 7.35 18.82 -21.71
CA GLN A 39 8.49 19.02 -20.81
C GLN A 39 9.69 18.15 -21.21
N VAL A 40 10.85 18.77 -21.06
CA VAL A 40 12.17 18.32 -21.51
C VAL A 40 12.65 17.10 -20.70
N LYS A 41 13.14 16.08 -21.42
CA LYS A 41 13.68 14.81 -20.94
C LYS A 41 14.91 14.97 -20.03
N PRO A 42 14.99 14.25 -18.89
CA PRO A 42 16.27 13.79 -18.36
C PRO A 42 16.65 12.43 -19.00
N ARG A 43 17.90 12.31 -19.48
CA ARG A 43 18.48 11.04 -19.94
C ARG A 43 19.00 10.23 -18.74
N PRO A 44 18.82 8.90 -18.69
CA PRO A 44 19.51 8.07 -17.71
C PRO A 44 21.03 8.01 -18.01
N PRO A 45 21.90 7.96 -16.98
CA PRO A 45 23.33 7.79 -17.17
C PRO A 45 23.61 6.35 -17.64
N GLY A 46 24.17 6.21 -18.84
CA GLY A 46 24.62 4.92 -19.38
C GLY A 46 24.18 4.58 -20.81
N ALA A 47 23.31 5.38 -21.44
CA ALA A 47 22.94 5.18 -22.84
C ALA A 47 24.05 5.66 -23.80
N CYS A 48 25.18 4.96 -23.84
CA CYS A 48 26.07 5.01 -24.99
C CYS A 48 25.35 4.30 -26.16
N LEU A 49 24.78 5.10 -27.06
CA LEU A 49 24.48 4.68 -28.43
C LEU A 49 25.81 4.28 -29.10
N ARG A 50 26.24 3.03 -28.91
CA ARG A 50 27.29 2.44 -29.74
C ARG A 50 26.69 2.18 -31.12
N ALA A 51 27.20 2.90 -32.11
CA ALA A 51 27.02 2.61 -33.53
C ALA A 51 27.35 1.12 -33.82
N PRO A 52 26.72 0.51 -34.85
CA PRO A 52 26.92 -0.90 -35.14
C PRO A 52 28.35 -1.14 -35.63
N THR A 53 29.14 -1.88 -34.86
CA THR A 53 30.35 -2.52 -35.40
C THR A 53 29.93 -3.62 -36.37
N PRO A 54 30.46 -3.65 -37.60
CA PRO A 54 30.13 -4.70 -38.56
C PRO A 54 30.90 -5.96 -38.17
N GLY A 55 30.21 -7.03 -37.79
CA GLY A 55 30.92 -8.27 -37.43
C GLY A 55 30.16 -9.42 -36.78
N LEU A 56 28.83 -9.45 -36.75
CA LEU A 56 28.08 -10.65 -36.38
C LEU A 56 26.97 -10.88 -37.41
N ALA A 57 27.23 -11.83 -38.32
CA ALA A 57 26.30 -12.37 -39.29
C ALA A 57 24.99 -12.84 -38.62
N PRO A 58 23.85 -12.92 -39.35
CA PRO A 58 22.58 -13.38 -38.79
C PRO A 58 22.75 -14.79 -38.18
N GLY A 59 22.58 -14.86 -36.85
CA GLY A 59 23.01 -15.96 -36.00
C GLY A 59 22.38 -17.31 -36.34
N SER A 60 23.12 -18.39 -36.05
CA SER A 60 22.66 -19.75 -36.31
C SER A 60 21.32 -20.04 -35.62
N ARG A 61 20.40 -20.72 -36.32
CA ARG A 61 19.11 -21.19 -35.77
C ARG A 61 19.28 -22.08 -34.53
N ILE A 62 20.46 -22.69 -34.41
CA ILE A 62 20.83 -23.54 -33.27
C ILE A 62 21.06 -22.66 -32.03
N LEU A 63 21.76 -21.54 -32.18
CA LEU A 63 22.04 -20.63 -31.07
C LEU A 63 20.77 -19.91 -30.59
N THR A 64 19.88 -19.49 -31.50
CA THR A 64 18.60 -18.89 -31.11
C THR A 64 17.71 -19.91 -30.37
N ARG A 65 17.64 -21.15 -30.86
CA ARG A 65 16.91 -22.23 -30.19
C ARG A 65 17.51 -22.60 -28.82
N TRP A 66 18.85 -22.60 -28.71
CA TRP A 66 19.53 -22.84 -27.43
C TRP A 66 19.22 -21.71 -26.44
N LEU A 67 19.33 -20.44 -26.86
CA LEU A 67 18.97 -19.29 -26.03
C LEU A 67 17.51 -19.38 -25.56
N ALA A 68 16.58 -19.73 -26.46
CA ALA A 68 15.17 -19.90 -26.10
C ALA A 68 14.92 -21.03 -25.08
N SER A 69 15.83 -21.98 -24.90
CA SER A 69 15.69 -23.04 -23.88
C SER A 69 16.18 -22.62 -22.49
N LEU A 70 16.95 -21.53 -22.38
CA LEU A 70 17.58 -21.11 -21.13
C LEU A 70 16.60 -20.73 -20.01
N PRO A 71 15.47 -20.04 -20.25
CA PRO A 71 14.51 -19.75 -19.18
C PRO A 71 13.95 -21.02 -18.52
N LEU A 72 13.61 -22.04 -19.32
CA LEU A 72 13.15 -23.33 -18.83
C LEU A 72 14.24 -24.05 -18.02
N GLN A 73 15.48 -24.06 -18.52
CA GLN A 73 16.61 -24.65 -17.80
C GLN A 73 16.85 -23.97 -16.46
N LEU A 74 16.70 -22.64 -16.41
CA LEU A 74 16.82 -21.90 -15.17
C LEU A 74 15.75 -22.30 -14.15
N VAL A 75 14.48 -22.47 -14.58
CA VAL A 75 13.40 -22.97 -13.70
C VAL A 75 13.73 -24.36 -13.17
N GLN A 76 14.25 -25.25 -14.01
CA GLN A 76 14.58 -26.64 -13.61
C GLN A 76 15.81 -26.75 -12.70
N LEU A 77 16.81 -25.88 -12.91
CA LEU A 77 18.03 -25.86 -12.13
C LEU A 77 17.83 -25.11 -10.82
N GLY A 78 17.21 -23.93 -10.85
CA GLY A 78 16.93 -23.10 -9.69
C GLY A 78 18.11 -23.00 -8.72
N GLY A 79 17.84 -23.26 -7.43
CA GLY A 79 18.84 -23.32 -6.36
C GLY A 79 19.71 -24.59 -6.33
N ARG A 80 19.45 -25.60 -7.17
CA ARG A 80 20.18 -26.89 -7.14
C ARG A 80 21.63 -26.75 -7.62
N ASN A 81 21.91 -25.79 -8.51
CA ASN A 81 23.26 -25.45 -8.92
C ASN A 81 23.41 -23.93 -9.13
N PRO A 82 23.75 -23.16 -8.09
CA PRO A 82 23.78 -21.71 -8.16
C PRO A 82 24.87 -21.17 -9.10
N GLN A 83 25.95 -21.91 -9.33
CA GLN A 83 27.02 -21.49 -10.24
C GLN A 83 26.57 -21.53 -11.70
N LEU A 84 25.92 -22.63 -12.11
CA LEU A 84 25.35 -22.73 -13.45
C LEU A 84 24.19 -21.75 -13.64
N SER A 85 23.32 -21.58 -12.64
CA SER A 85 22.25 -20.58 -12.67
C SER A 85 22.81 -19.17 -12.86
N ALA A 86 23.95 -18.83 -12.24
CA ALA A 86 24.61 -17.52 -12.43
C ALA A 86 25.07 -17.28 -13.87
N GLN A 87 25.65 -18.30 -14.50
CA GLN A 87 26.13 -18.23 -15.89
C GLN A 87 24.96 -18.10 -16.85
N ILE A 88 23.91 -18.91 -16.65
CA ILE A 88 22.68 -18.84 -17.44
C ILE A 88 22.05 -17.44 -17.32
N LEU A 89 21.95 -16.89 -16.11
CA LEU A 89 21.42 -15.54 -15.89
C LEU A 89 22.22 -14.45 -16.61
N GLN A 90 23.55 -14.56 -16.65
CA GLN A 90 24.39 -13.61 -17.37
C GLN A 90 24.16 -13.68 -18.89
N THR A 91 24.03 -14.89 -19.43
CA THR A 91 23.68 -15.08 -20.85
C THR A 91 22.26 -14.60 -21.16
N LEU A 92 21.29 -14.89 -20.29
CA LEU A 92 19.92 -14.42 -20.40
C LEU A 92 19.83 -12.90 -20.40
N GLN A 93 20.50 -12.23 -19.45
CA GLN A 93 20.47 -10.78 -19.34
C GLN A 93 21.04 -10.11 -20.60
N SER A 94 22.22 -10.56 -21.04
CA SER A 94 22.84 -10.01 -22.26
C SER A 94 21.93 -10.23 -23.47
N ALA A 95 21.47 -11.46 -23.71
CA ALA A 95 20.61 -11.79 -24.85
C ALA A 95 19.24 -11.07 -24.81
N SER A 96 18.72 -10.79 -23.61
CA SER A 96 17.50 -9.97 -23.42
C SER A 96 17.74 -8.51 -23.78
N ALA A 97 18.90 -7.95 -23.38
CA ALA A 97 19.29 -6.59 -23.77
C ALA A 97 19.51 -6.43 -25.28
N TRP A 98 19.94 -7.50 -25.97
CA TRP A 98 20.03 -7.55 -27.43
C TRP A 98 18.68 -7.73 -28.14
N GLY A 99 17.57 -7.95 -27.42
CA GLY A 99 16.23 -8.04 -27.98
C GLY A 99 15.95 -9.33 -28.76
N ASN A 100 16.53 -10.47 -28.36
CA ASN A 100 16.26 -11.75 -29.01
C ASN A 100 14.80 -12.18 -28.82
N LYS A 101 14.01 -12.21 -29.90
CA LYS A 101 12.56 -12.44 -29.86
C LYS A 101 12.17 -13.82 -29.32
N ASP A 102 12.85 -14.89 -29.77
CA ASP A 102 12.55 -16.26 -29.34
C ASP A 102 12.85 -16.45 -27.84
N LEU A 103 13.94 -15.86 -27.38
CA LEU A 103 14.29 -15.84 -25.97
C LEU A 103 13.25 -15.07 -25.14
N LEU A 104 12.88 -13.85 -25.55
CA LEU A 104 11.92 -13.03 -24.83
C LEU A 104 10.54 -13.70 -24.76
N HIS A 105 10.13 -14.40 -25.82
CA HIS A 105 8.90 -15.18 -25.82
C HIS A 105 8.95 -16.38 -24.87
N SER A 106 10.08 -17.10 -24.86
CA SER A 106 10.29 -18.19 -23.88
C SER A 106 10.32 -17.67 -22.44
N LEU A 107 10.96 -16.53 -22.22
CA LEU A 107 11.03 -15.88 -20.92
C LEU A 107 9.65 -15.43 -20.43
N GLN A 108 8.83 -14.90 -21.33
CA GLN A 108 7.42 -14.59 -21.07
C GLN A 108 6.62 -15.83 -20.66
N THR A 109 6.86 -16.95 -21.34
CA THR A 109 6.15 -18.23 -21.10
C THR A 109 6.49 -18.82 -19.73
N HIS A 110 7.73 -18.65 -19.26
CA HIS A 110 8.21 -19.20 -17.99
C HIS A 110 8.29 -18.17 -16.85
N ALA A 111 7.81 -16.94 -17.06
CA ALA A 111 7.92 -15.86 -16.09
C ALA A 111 7.23 -16.19 -14.76
N SER A 112 6.01 -16.71 -14.77
CA SER A 112 5.29 -17.04 -13.52
C SER A 112 6.01 -18.09 -12.68
N SER A 113 6.67 -19.07 -13.31
CA SER A 113 7.51 -20.05 -12.60
C SER A 113 8.83 -19.46 -12.09
N LEU A 114 9.46 -18.57 -12.86
CA LEU A 114 10.71 -17.91 -12.44
C LEU A 114 10.52 -16.98 -11.26
N TYR A 115 9.40 -16.25 -11.23
CA TYR A 115 9.05 -15.29 -10.19
C TYR A 115 8.05 -15.83 -9.17
N ASP A 116 7.87 -17.15 -9.09
CA ASP A 116 7.00 -17.75 -8.09
C ASP A 116 7.47 -17.38 -6.66
N PRO A 117 6.56 -16.93 -5.78
CA PRO A 117 6.92 -16.45 -4.44
C PRO A 117 7.41 -17.54 -3.48
N GLN A 118 7.16 -18.82 -3.78
CA GLN A 118 7.54 -19.94 -2.92
C GLN A 118 8.73 -20.72 -3.49
N GLU A 119 8.62 -21.14 -4.74
CA GLU A 119 9.56 -22.06 -5.40
C GLU A 119 10.32 -21.40 -6.57
N GLY A 120 10.09 -20.11 -6.81
CA GLY A 120 10.69 -19.41 -7.93
C GLY A 120 12.18 -19.16 -7.76
N CYS A 121 12.89 -19.03 -8.88
CA CYS A 121 14.30 -18.67 -8.88
C CYS A 121 14.56 -17.32 -8.18
N VAL A 122 13.58 -16.40 -8.19
CA VAL A 122 13.70 -15.10 -7.53
C VAL A 122 13.85 -15.20 -6.00
N VAL A 123 13.33 -16.25 -5.37
CA VAL A 123 13.45 -16.46 -3.92
C VAL A 123 14.51 -17.50 -3.55
N LEU A 124 14.79 -18.47 -4.44
CA LEU A 124 15.74 -19.56 -4.16
C LEU A 124 17.20 -19.21 -4.45
N LEU A 125 17.48 -18.25 -5.33
CA LEU A 125 18.85 -17.89 -5.71
C LEU A 125 19.48 -16.86 -4.73
N PRO A 126 20.83 -16.78 -4.64
CA PRO A 126 21.52 -15.76 -3.85
C PRO A 126 21.24 -14.33 -4.30
N VAL A 127 21.39 -13.36 -3.40
CA VAL A 127 20.99 -11.95 -3.58
C VAL A 127 21.53 -11.32 -4.87
N GLU A 128 22.79 -11.61 -5.26
CA GLU A 128 23.38 -11.06 -6.50
C GLU A 128 22.65 -11.57 -7.76
N GLN A 129 22.13 -12.78 -7.71
CA GLN A 129 21.38 -13.41 -8.80
C GLN A 129 19.92 -12.94 -8.82
N GLN A 130 19.32 -12.72 -7.63
CA GLN A 130 18.00 -12.10 -7.51
C GLN A 130 17.99 -10.70 -8.13
N GLN A 131 19.04 -9.91 -7.92
CA GLN A 131 19.19 -8.59 -8.57
C GLN A 131 19.19 -8.69 -10.10
N ARG A 132 19.90 -9.67 -10.67
CA ARG A 132 19.90 -9.89 -12.13
C ARG A 132 18.53 -10.32 -12.63
N LEU A 133 17.82 -11.17 -11.88
CA LEU A 133 16.44 -11.55 -12.21
C LEU A 133 15.49 -10.35 -12.22
N VAL A 134 15.61 -9.43 -11.26
CA VAL A 134 14.80 -8.20 -11.27
C VAL A 134 15.18 -7.30 -12.45
N GLN A 135 16.47 -7.20 -12.81
CA GLN A 135 16.89 -6.44 -13.99
C GLN A 135 16.33 -7.04 -15.30
N ILE A 136 16.19 -8.36 -15.37
CA ILE A 136 15.59 -9.05 -16.52
C ILE A 136 14.12 -8.66 -16.72
N LEU A 137 13.38 -8.31 -15.65
CA LEU A 137 11.99 -7.82 -15.75
C LEU A 137 11.86 -6.60 -16.67
N PHE A 138 12.89 -5.76 -16.76
CA PHE A 138 12.86 -4.59 -17.63
C PHE A 138 12.72 -4.97 -19.12
N TYR A 139 13.21 -6.15 -19.51
CA TYR A 139 13.19 -6.63 -20.89
C TYR A 139 11.98 -7.49 -21.23
N LEU A 140 11.14 -7.86 -20.26
CA LEU A 140 9.94 -8.65 -20.49
C LEU A 140 8.99 -7.94 -21.46
N PRO A 141 8.51 -8.60 -22.54
CA PRO A 141 7.60 -7.99 -23.50
C PRO A 141 6.33 -7.45 -22.85
N ALA A 142 5.71 -8.24 -21.97
CA ALA A 142 4.51 -7.86 -21.25
C ALA A 142 4.51 -8.41 -19.81
N PHE A 143 3.71 -7.78 -18.96
CA PHE A 143 3.43 -8.21 -17.59
C PHE A 143 2.00 -8.73 -17.52
N PRO A 144 1.80 -10.04 -17.70
CA PRO A 144 0.48 -10.63 -17.55
C PRO A 144 0.09 -10.65 -16.06
N ALA A 145 -1.22 -10.74 -15.81
CA ALA A 145 -1.80 -10.60 -14.48
C ALA A 145 -1.29 -11.65 -13.47
N ASP A 146 -1.01 -12.87 -13.93
CA ASP A 146 -0.43 -13.95 -13.13
C ASP A 146 0.98 -13.60 -12.67
N VAL A 147 1.84 -13.10 -13.56
CA VAL A 147 3.19 -12.64 -13.21
C VAL A 147 3.14 -11.48 -12.22
N LEU A 148 2.26 -10.49 -12.44
CA LEU A 148 2.09 -9.37 -11.50
C LEU A 148 1.60 -9.85 -10.13
N SER A 149 0.71 -10.83 -10.07
CA SER A 149 0.31 -11.46 -8.81
C SER A 149 1.51 -12.09 -8.10
N CYS A 150 2.30 -12.92 -8.81
CA CYS A 150 3.53 -13.51 -8.28
C CYS A 150 4.51 -12.44 -7.76
N LEU A 151 4.75 -11.39 -8.55
CA LEU A 151 5.64 -10.29 -8.17
C LEU A 151 5.16 -9.55 -6.91
N SER A 152 3.87 -9.26 -6.78
CA SER A 152 3.31 -8.63 -5.57
C SER A 152 3.49 -9.50 -4.34
N GLN A 153 3.34 -10.83 -4.49
CA GLN A 153 3.58 -11.78 -3.40
C GLN A 153 5.07 -11.86 -3.05
N VAL A 154 5.96 -11.86 -4.05
CA VAL A 154 7.41 -11.83 -3.84
C VAL A 154 7.79 -10.62 -2.98
N CYS A 155 7.29 -9.42 -3.31
CA CYS A 155 7.49 -8.20 -2.53
C CYS A 155 7.02 -8.33 -1.06
N ASN A 156 5.95 -9.09 -0.80
CA ASN A 156 5.33 -9.18 0.53
C ASN A 156 5.81 -10.36 1.38
N THR A 157 6.41 -11.40 0.78
CA THR A 157 6.75 -12.65 1.50
C THR A 157 7.91 -12.53 2.48
N GLY A 158 8.71 -11.46 2.43
CA GLY A 158 9.92 -11.35 3.25
C GLY A 158 11.16 -12.07 2.70
N ARG A 159 11.03 -12.84 1.60
CA ARG A 159 12.11 -13.68 1.07
C ARG A 159 13.11 -12.94 0.18
N VAL A 160 12.74 -11.77 -0.32
CA VAL A 160 13.64 -10.83 -1.02
C VAL A 160 13.93 -9.65 -0.12
N SER A 161 15.06 -8.96 -0.32
CA SER A 161 15.32 -7.74 0.46
C SER A 161 14.34 -6.62 0.09
N ALA A 162 14.04 -5.75 1.04
CA ALA A 162 13.21 -4.56 0.79
C ALA A 162 13.78 -3.70 -0.36
N SER A 163 15.10 -3.50 -0.40
CA SER A 163 15.75 -2.77 -1.51
C SER A 163 15.51 -3.38 -2.89
N LEU A 164 15.47 -4.72 -2.98
CA LEU A 164 15.22 -5.42 -4.23
C LEU A 164 13.74 -5.35 -4.61
N ALA A 165 12.85 -5.51 -3.65
CA ALA A 165 11.41 -5.37 -3.86
C ALA A 165 11.02 -3.94 -4.26
N SER A 166 11.63 -2.90 -3.69
CA SER A 166 11.46 -1.51 -4.17
C SER A 166 11.92 -1.34 -5.61
N THR A 167 13.05 -1.96 -5.99
CA THR A 167 13.55 -1.93 -7.38
C THR A 167 12.59 -2.63 -8.34
N LEU A 168 11.97 -3.73 -7.90
CA LEU A 168 10.94 -4.44 -8.65
C LEU A 168 9.71 -3.55 -8.86
N ILE A 169 9.17 -2.95 -7.79
CA ILE A 169 8.01 -2.05 -7.86
C ILE A 169 8.28 -0.90 -8.83
N ARG A 170 9.47 -0.27 -8.73
CA ARG A 170 9.92 0.77 -9.67
C ARG A 170 9.99 0.28 -11.11
N THR A 171 10.49 -0.93 -11.33
CA THR A 171 10.58 -1.51 -12.68
C THR A 171 9.19 -1.67 -13.29
N VAL A 172 8.22 -2.18 -12.52
CA VAL A 172 6.82 -2.28 -12.97
C VAL A 172 6.22 -0.89 -13.20
N HIS A 173 6.47 0.07 -12.30
CA HIS A 173 6.02 1.46 -12.46
C HIS A 173 6.57 2.10 -13.74
N PHE A 174 7.87 2.04 -13.99
CA PHE A 174 8.49 2.61 -15.20
C PHE A 174 8.01 1.98 -16.50
N ARG A 175 7.56 0.72 -16.44
CA ARG A 175 6.98 0.02 -17.59
C ARG A 175 5.50 0.35 -17.76
N SER A 176 4.83 0.94 -16.77
CA SER A 176 3.43 1.35 -16.88
C SER A 176 3.29 2.54 -17.84
N PRO A 177 2.29 2.55 -18.74
CA PRO A 177 2.02 3.71 -19.59
C PRO A 177 1.64 4.96 -18.76
N LEU A 178 1.14 4.76 -17.54
CA LEU A 178 0.75 5.82 -16.62
C LEU A 178 1.95 6.59 -16.02
N SER A 179 3.15 6.01 -16.01
CA SER A 179 4.37 6.69 -15.54
C SER A 179 5.00 7.59 -16.62
N GLY A 180 4.29 7.85 -17.72
CA GLY A 180 4.76 8.69 -18.82
C GLY A 180 5.72 7.99 -19.80
N TRP A 181 5.98 6.69 -19.64
CA TRP A 181 6.79 5.93 -20.59
C TRP A 181 6.04 5.72 -21.90
N SER A 182 6.51 6.36 -22.98
CA SER A 182 6.00 6.16 -24.34
C SER A 182 6.99 5.32 -25.13
N SER A 183 6.80 3.99 -25.12
CA SER A 183 7.42 3.12 -26.12
C SER A 183 6.73 3.38 -27.46
N SER A 184 7.48 3.71 -28.50
CA SER A 184 6.97 4.03 -29.84
C SER A 184 6.50 2.80 -30.65
N LEU A 185 6.16 1.71 -29.97
CA LEU A 185 5.72 0.44 -30.55
C LEU A 185 4.47 -0.03 -29.80
N GLN A 186 3.46 -0.44 -30.56
CA GLN A 186 2.06 -0.74 -30.22
C GLN A 186 1.77 -1.67 -29.02
N ASP A 187 2.76 -2.17 -28.29
CA ASP A 187 2.56 -3.10 -27.17
C ASP A 187 2.64 -2.36 -25.84
N VAL A 188 1.49 -2.17 -25.20
CA VAL A 188 1.40 -1.71 -23.81
C VAL A 188 1.88 -2.84 -22.90
N PRO A 189 3.04 -2.71 -22.25
CA PRO A 189 3.64 -3.83 -21.52
C PRO A 189 2.88 -4.13 -20.22
N VAL A 190 2.16 -3.16 -19.64
CA VAL A 190 1.34 -3.35 -18.44
C VAL A 190 -0.02 -2.68 -18.66
N ARG A 191 -1.12 -3.41 -18.52
CA ARG A 191 -2.47 -2.81 -18.57
C ARG A 191 -2.72 -2.04 -17.27
N ASP A 192 -3.35 -0.87 -17.36
CA ASP A 192 -3.61 0.00 -16.20
C ASP A 192 -4.32 -0.73 -15.05
N VAL A 193 -5.30 -1.58 -15.36
CA VAL A 193 -6.05 -2.36 -14.36
C VAL A 193 -5.13 -3.36 -13.65
N ASP A 194 -4.25 -4.04 -14.36
CA ASP A 194 -3.32 -5.00 -13.76
C ASP A 194 -2.24 -4.27 -12.94
N TYR A 195 -1.82 -3.07 -13.39
CA TYR A 195 -0.90 -2.22 -12.66
C TYR A 195 -1.46 -1.75 -11.32
N PHE A 196 -2.68 -1.20 -11.31
CA PHE A 196 -3.35 -0.80 -10.07
C PHE A 196 -3.62 -2.01 -9.17
N SER A 197 -3.96 -3.16 -9.75
CA SER A 197 -4.15 -4.40 -8.97
C SER A 197 -2.84 -4.86 -8.31
N PHE A 198 -1.71 -4.75 -9.02
CA PHE A 198 -0.38 -5.01 -8.48
C PHE A 198 -0.03 -4.07 -7.32
N LEU A 199 -0.19 -2.75 -7.52
CA LEU A 199 0.06 -1.77 -6.47
C LEU A 199 -0.83 -1.98 -5.25
N PHE A 200 -2.13 -2.22 -5.46
CA PHE A 200 -3.07 -2.47 -4.37
C PHE A 200 -2.71 -3.74 -3.58
N SER A 201 -2.41 -4.84 -4.27
CA SER A 201 -2.00 -6.09 -3.61
C SER A 201 -0.66 -5.95 -2.87
N THR A 202 0.23 -5.12 -3.39
CA THR A 202 1.51 -4.79 -2.73
C THR A 202 1.28 -3.89 -1.53
N LEU A 203 0.35 -2.93 -1.61
CA LEU A 203 -0.03 -2.02 -0.52
C LEU A 203 -0.74 -2.75 0.63
N THR A 204 -1.59 -3.74 0.35
CA THR A 204 -2.29 -4.49 1.40
C THR A 204 -1.37 -5.44 2.15
N GLY A 205 -0.28 -5.90 1.53
CA GLY A 205 0.70 -6.79 2.15
C GLY A 205 0.25 -8.25 2.30
N PHE A 206 -1.04 -8.51 2.12
CA PHE A 206 -1.65 -9.83 2.26
C PHE A 206 -2.41 -10.23 1.00
N SER A 207 -2.31 -11.51 0.64
CA SER A 207 -3.15 -12.10 -0.40
C SER A 207 -4.59 -12.29 0.10
N SER A 208 -5.53 -12.38 -0.84
CA SER A 208 -6.95 -12.64 -0.55
C SER A 208 -7.14 -13.94 0.24
N ASP A 209 -6.39 -14.99 -0.09
CA ASP A 209 -6.43 -16.26 0.62
C ASP A 209 -5.92 -16.15 2.06
N ARG A 210 -4.84 -15.39 2.29
CA ARG A 210 -4.33 -15.15 3.65
C ARG A 210 -5.31 -14.33 4.48
N LEU A 211 -5.91 -13.29 3.90
CA LEU A 211 -6.94 -12.50 4.60
C LEU A 211 -8.16 -13.36 4.95
N ARG A 212 -8.61 -14.23 4.04
CA ARG A 212 -9.72 -15.16 4.29
C ARG A 212 -9.39 -16.14 5.42
N ASN A 213 -8.17 -16.68 5.44
CA ASN A 213 -7.72 -17.59 6.49
C ASN A 213 -7.70 -16.87 7.85
N LEU A 214 -7.23 -15.62 7.90
CA LEU A 214 -7.26 -14.80 9.12
C LEU A 214 -8.68 -14.50 9.63
N GLN A 215 -9.69 -14.45 8.76
CA GLN A 215 -11.09 -14.29 9.21
C GLN A 215 -11.64 -15.56 9.88
N GLN A 216 -11.02 -16.72 9.63
CA GLN A 216 -11.50 -18.03 10.11
C GLN A 216 -10.69 -18.55 11.30
N ALA A 217 -9.48 -18.03 11.50
CA ALA A 217 -8.57 -18.48 12.55
C ALA A 217 -8.82 -17.75 13.87
N ASP A 218 -8.83 -18.52 14.96
CA ASP A 218 -8.80 -18.01 16.33
C ASP A 218 -7.32 -17.95 16.77
N ASP A 219 -6.57 -17.03 16.15
CA ASP A 219 -5.10 -17.00 16.21
C ASP A 219 -4.56 -16.30 17.48
N GLU A 220 -3.50 -16.88 18.07
CA GLU A 220 -2.65 -16.24 19.08
C GLU A 220 -1.92 -15.02 18.48
N GLY A 221 -2.52 -13.84 18.58
CA GLY A 221 -1.95 -12.60 18.02
C GLY A 221 -3.00 -11.59 17.54
N VAL A 222 -4.27 -11.99 17.54
CA VAL A 222 -5.41 -11.09 17.31
C VAL A 222 -5.77 -10.38 18.61
N LEU A 223 -5.74 -9.05 18.59
CA LEU A 223 -6.29 -8.24 19.66
C LEU A 223 -7.82 -8.23 19.53
N PRO A 224 -8.58 -8.53 20.60
CA PRO A 224 -10.03 -8.57 20.55
C PRO A 224 -10.59 -7.18 20.24
N SER A 225 -11.68 -7.14 19.46
CA SER A 225 -12.42 -5.91 19.21
C SER A 225 -13.04 -5.39 20.51
N SER A 226 -13.03 -4.08 20.69
CA SER A 226 -13.65 -3.41 21.81
C SER A 226 -14.28 -2.09 21.39
N SER A 227 -14.98 -1.42 22.30
CA SER A 227 -15.56 -0.09 22.04
C SER A 227 -14.49 0.95 21.69
N LEU A 228 -13.24 0.79 22.17
CA LEU A 228 -12.11 1.68 21.85
C LEU A 228 -11.32 1.23 20.61
N SER A 229 -11.31 -0.07 20.31
CA SER A 229 -10.67 -0.66 19.13
C SER A 229 -11.69 -1.48 18.32
N PRO A 230 -12.46 -0.83 17.43
CA PRO A 230 -13.59 -1.47 16.73
C PRO A 230 -13.14 -2.59 15.79
N LEU A 231 -11.92 -2.53 15.24
CA LEU A 231 -11.32 -3.61 14.46
C LEU A 231 -10.52 -4.54 15.37
N SER A 232 -10.66 -5.85 15.14
CA SER A 232 -9.75 -6.84 15.71
C SER A 232 -8.44 -6.84 14.94
N VAL A 233 -7.35 -6.44 15.59
CA VAL A 233 -6.07 -6.20 14.90
C VAL A 233 -5.16 -7.40 15.05
N PHE A 234 -4.73 -7.96 13.92
CA PHE A 234 -3.68 -8.97 13.90
C PHE A 234 -2.31 -8.28 13.94
N ALA A 235 -1.59 -8.46 15.05
CA ALA A 235 -0.28 -7.84 15.24
C ALA A 235 0.81 -8.61 14.48
N THR A 236 1.29 -8.07 13.36
CA THR A 236 2.35 -8.71 12.58
C THR A 236 3.71 -8.68 13.28
N PRO A 237 4.57 -9.70 13.09
CA PRO A 237 5.95 -9.68 13.57
C PRO A 237 6.71 -8.44 13.10
N LEU A 238 7.63 -7.93 13.93
CA LEU A 238 8.36 -6.68 13.67
C LEU A 238 9.05 -6.69 12.30
N GLU A 239 9.73 -7.78 11.94
CA GLU A 239 10.44 -7.91 10.66
C GLU A 239 9.50 -7.78 9.46
N GLN A 240 8.37 -8.48 9.51
CA GLN A 240 7.33 -8.42 8.48
C GLN A 240 6.74 -7.02 8.38
N PHE A 241 6.44 -6.39 9.52
CA PHE A 241 5.92 -5.02 9.55
C PHE A 241 6.91 -4.04 8.90
N THR A 242 8.18 -4.08 9.31
CA THR A 242 9.20 -3.14 8.79
C THR A 242 9.48 -3.34 7.31
N HIS A 243 9.53 -4.58 6.84
CA HIS A 243 9.69 -4.84 5.41
C HIS A 243 8.50 -4.29 4.64
N HIS A 244 7.27 -4.63 5.07
CA HIS A 244 6.08 -4.15 4.38
C HIS A 244 5.99 -2.62 4.38
N TRP A 245 6.41 -1.96 5.48
CA TRP A 245 6.48 -0.51 5.55
C TRP A 245 7.37 0.12 4.46
N ASP A 246 8.53 -0.48 4.17
CA ASP A 246 9.38 -0.05 3.05
C ASP A 246 8.67 -0.19 1.69
N MET A 247 7.84 -1.22 1.53
CA MET A 247 7.05 -1.42 0.31
C MET A 247 5.96 -0.36 0.18
N VAL A 248 5.29 -0.04 1.28
CA VAL A 248 4.25 1.00 1.34
C VAL A 248 4.83 2.34 0.90
N GLU A 249 6.01 2.72 1.37
CA GLU A 249 6.67 3.96 0.96
C GLU A 249 6.92 4.02 -0.55
N GLU A 250 7.40 2.92 -1.14
CA GLU A 250 7.64 2.85 -2.58
C GLU A 250 6.32 2.86 -3.39
N VAL A 251 5.30 2.14 -2.95
CA VAL A 251 3.97 2.16 -3.61
C VAL A 251 3.35 3.55 -3.53
N CYS A 252 3.42 4.20 -2.37
CA CYS A 252 2.93 5.58 -2.21
C CYS A 252 3.67 6.53 -3.14
N HIS A 253 5.01 6.41 -3.25
CA HIS A 253 5.79 7.20 -4.18
C HIS A 253 5.34 6.99 -5.63
N CYS A 254 5.14 5.73 -6.05
CA CYS A 254 4.66 5.40 -7.39
C CYS A 254 3.26 5.96 -7.68
N LEU A 255 2.37 6.02 -6.68
CA LEU A 255 1.02 6.58 -6.85
C LEU A 255 1.03 8.11 -6.91
N GLU A 256 1.92 8.76 -6.15
CA GLU A 256 2.08 10.23 -6.16
C GLU A 256 2.61 10.78 -7.48
N THR A 257 3.44 10.02 -8.19
CA THR A 257 4.00 10.42 -9.48
C THR A 257 3.01 10.28 -10.64
N LEU A 258 1.83 9.68 -10.41
CA LEU A 258 0.79 9.54 -11.43
C LEU A 258 0.13 10.89 -11.73
N GLY A 259 -0.07 11.18 -13.02
CA GLY A 259 -0.60 12.47 -13.47
C GLY A 259 -2.04 12.77 -13.04
N SER A 260 -2.87 11.77 -12.75
CA SER A 260 -4.29 11.92 -12.40
C SER A 260 -4.61 11.48 -10.97
N ARG A 261 -4.09 12.22 -9.98
CA ARG A 261 -4.25 11.92 -8.54
C ARG A 261 -5.71 11.66 -8.12
N GLY A 262 -6.66 12.46 -8.58
CA GLY A 262 -8.08 12.27 -8.25
C GLY A 262 -8.67 10.95 -8.75
N GLN A 263 -8.34 10.54 -9.98
CA GLN A 263 -8.78 9.24 -10.50
C GLN A 263 -8.10 8.08 -9.77
N CYS A 264 -6.81 8.23 -9.45
CA CYS A 264 -6.08 7.23 -8.66
C CYS A 264 -6.69 7.05 -7.27
N PHE A 265 -7.05 8.16 -6.62
CA PHE A 265 -7.75 8.15 -5.34
C PHE A 265 -9.10 7.44 -5.44
N GLU A 266 -9.93 7.76 -6.44
CA GLU A 266 -11.23 7.10 -6.62
C GLU A 266 -11.10 5.60 -6.89
N ILE A 267 -10.13 5.18 -7.69
CA ILE A 267 -9.85 3.77 -7.93
C ILE A 267 -9.45 3.07 -6.63
N LEU A 268 -8.53 3.66 -5.87
CA LEU A 268 -8.04 3.10 -4.62
C LEU A 268 -9.15 3.04 -3.55
N GLN A 269 -9.92 4.11 -3.41
CA GLN A 269 -11.08 4.18 -2.52
C GLN A 269 -12.07 3.05 -2.80
N ASN A 270 -12.44 2.85 -4.07
CA ASN A 270 -13.34 1.76 -4.46
C ASN A 270 -12.74 0.37 -4.18
N ALA A 271 -11.43 0.21 -4.37
CA ALA A 271 -10.74 -1.04 -4.04
C ALA A 271 -10.74 -1.32 -2.53
N ILE A 272 -10.52 -0.32 -1.69
CA ILE A 272 -10.59 -0.45 -0.22
C ILE A 272 -12.01 -0.81 0.22
N ILE A 273 -13.01 -0.05 -0.24
CA ILE A 273 -14.40 -0.26 0.14
C ILE A 273 -14.86 -1.67 -0.23
N LYS A 274 -14.53 -2.13 -1.44
CA LYS A 274 -14.98 -3.42 -1.94
C LYS A 274 -14.27 -4.61 -1.29
N ASN A 275 -12.98 -4.49 -0.98
CA ASN A 275 -12.17 -5.63 -0.56
C ASN A 275 -11.85 -5.66 0.94
N LEU A 276 -11.85 -4.51 1.63
CA LEU A 276 -11.30 -4.38 2.99
C LEU A 276 -12.32 -3.95 4.04
N CYS A 277 -13.28 -3.08 3.70
CA CYS A 277 -14.27 -2.57 4.69
C CYS A 277 -15.19 -3.65 5.30
N GLY A 278 -15.26 -4.85 4.72
CA GLY A 278 -16.03 -5.97 5.26
C GLY A 278 -15.22 -6.95 6.13
N LEU A 279 -13.94 -6.67 6.38
CA LEU A 279 -13.09 -7.53 7.20
C LEU A 279 -13.29 -7.25 8.69
N VAL A 280 -13.35 -8.32 9.49
CA VAL A 280 -13.45 -8.26 10.95
C VAL A 280 -12.05 -8.22 11.57
N VAL A 281 -11.16 -9.11 11.09
CA VAL A 281 -9.76 -9.19 11.50
C VAL A 281 -8.88 -8.48 10.47
N VAL A 282 -8.08 -7.51 10.90
CA VAL A 282 -7.30 -6.65 10.02
C VAL A 282 -5.84 -6.62 10.46
N PRO A 283 -4.86 -6.93 9.59
CA PRO A 283 -3.45 -6.81 9.93
C PRO A 283 -3.04 -5.37 10.22
N ASP A 284 -2.24 -5.17 11.27
CA ASP A 284 -1.73 -3.86 11.68
C ASP A 284 -0.91 -3.15 10.59
N CYS A 285 -0.07 -3.90 9.86
CA CYS A 285 0.74 -3.34 8.77
C CYS A 285 -0.14 -2.86 7.60
N MET A 286 -1.28 -3.51 7.35
CA MET A 286 -2.25 -3.07 6.34
C MET A 286 -2.99 -1.81 6.79
N CYS A 287 -3.44 -1.75 8.05
CA CYS A 287 -4.03 -0.53 8.61
C CYS A 287 -3.05 0.65 8.49
N ALA A 288 -1.80 0.46 8.93
CA ALA A 288 -0.76 1.47 8.81
C ALA A 288 -0.51 1.88 7.35
N ALA A 289 -0.50 0.91 6.41
CA ALA A 289 -0.34 1.18 4.99
C ALA A 289 -1.44 2.09 4.43
N LEU A 290 -2.71 1.82 4.76
CA LEU A 290 -3.84 2.62 4.29
C LEU A 290 -3.83 4.02 4.91
N LEU A 291 -3.59 4.11 6.21
CA LEU A 291 -3.46 5.39 6.93
C LEU A 291 -2.30 6.22 6.41
N ARG A 292 -1.23 5.58 5.90
CA ARG A 292 -0.11 6.26 5.25
C ARG A 292 -0.40 6.68 3.81
N CYS A 293 -1.08 5.82 3.04
CA CYS A 293 -1.30 6.02 1.60
C CYS A 293 -2.38 7.06 1.30
N ILE A 294 -3.51 7.01 1.99
CA ILE A 294 -4.65 7.89 1.70
C ILE A 294 -4.31 9.39 1.83
N PRO A 295 -3.68 9.86 2.92
CA PRO A 295 -3.15 11.22 3.04
C PRO A 295 -2.33 11.72 1.85
N ARG A 296 -1.51 10.83 1.29
CA ARG A 296 -0.55 11.17 0.23
C ARG A 296 -1.22 11.37 -1.12
N LEU A 297 -2.39 10.76 -1.33
CA LEU A 297 -3.16 10.88 -2.57
C LEU A 297 -4.21 11.98 -2.52
N LEU A 298 -4.69 12.31 -1.33
CA LEU A 298 -5.66 13.39 -1.16
C LEU A 298 -5.06 14.72 -1.63
N ASP A 299 -5.94 15.51 -2.24
CA ASP A 299 -5.73 16.91 -2.59
C ASP A 299 -6.87 17.70 -1.94
N HIS A 300 -6.76 19.02 -1.81
CA HIS A 300 -7.70 19.85 -1.05
C HIS A 300 -9.13 19.82 -1.63
N SER A 301 -9.30 19.35 -2.86
CA SER A 301 -10.57 19.21 -3.56
C SER A 301 -11.21 17.81 -3.45
N LEU A 302 -10.46 16.80 -2.98
CA LEU A 302 -10.92 15.42 -2.93
C LEU A 302 -11.42 15.10 -1.53
N LEU A 303 -12.63 14.56 -1.44
CA LEU A 303 -13.24 14.13 -0.19
C LEU A 303 -13.40 12.62 -0.18
N PRO A 304 -12.94 11.93 0.88
CA PRO A 304 -13.26 10.53 1.08
C PRO A 304 -14.77 10.30 1.17
N ASN A 305 -15.22 9.20 0.60
CA ASN A 305 -16.57 8.66 0.84
C ASN A 305 -16.73 8.35 2.33
N ASP A 306 -17.93 8.57 2.87
CA ASP A 306 -18.24 8.30 4.27
C ASP A 306 -17.92 6.84 4.67
N THR A 307 -18.12 5.85 3.79
CA THR A 307 -17.74 4.44 4.09
C THR A 307 -16.24 4.27 4.29
N LEU A 308 -15.43 4.87 3.42
CA LEU A 308 -13.97 4.85 3.56
C LEU A 308 -13.56 5.61 4.83
N LEU A 309 -14.19 6.75 5.08
CA LEU A 309 -13.85 7.61 6.20
C LEU A 309 -14.13 6.95 7.56
N HIS A 310 -15.26 6.24 7.69
CA HIS A 310 -15.56 5.41 8.86
C HIS A 310 -14.53 4.29 9.03
N PHE A 311 -14.22 3.56 7.96
CA PHE A 311 -13.22 2.50 8.03
C PHE A 311 -11.83 3.02 8.42
N LEU A 312 -11.41 4.19 7.91
CA LEU A 312 -10.16 4.83 8.32
C LEU A 312 -10.20 5.30 9.78
N ALA A 313 -11.36 5.75 10.29
CA ALA A 313 -11.52 6.11 11.69
C ALA A 313 -11.35 4.88 12.59
N ASP A 314 -11.95 3.76 12.20
CA ASP A 314 -11.83 2.47 12.88
C ASP A 314 -10.38 1.98 12.87
N CYS A 315 -9.69 2.08 11.72
CA CYS A 315 -8.25 1.82 11.64
C CYS A 315 -7.44 2.73 12.57
N CYS A 316 -7.68 4.05 12.57
CA CYS A 316 -6.97 4.99 13.44
C CYS A 316 -7.13 4.63 14.92
N LEU A 317 -8.35 4.37 15.38
CA LEU A 317 -8.63 4.03 16.78
C LEU A 317 -7.96 2.73 17.19
N SER A 318 -8.14 1.65 16.41
CA SER A 318 -7.51 0.37 16.69
C SER A 318 -5.98 0.45 16.65
N MET A 319 -5.40 1.23 15.74
CA MET A 319 -3.94 1.43 15.66
C MET A 319 -3.39 2.30 16.79
N LEU A 320 -4.12 3.33 17.24
CA LEU A 320 -3.76 4.13 18.41
C LEU A 320 -3.83 3.32 19.71
N SER A 321 -4.82 2.43 19.83
CA SER A 321 -4.90 1.46 20.92
C SER A 321 -3.69 0.51 20.90
N LEU A 322 -3.36 -0.06 19.73
CA LEU A 322 -2.17 -0.91 19.54
C LEU A 322 -0.88 -0.16 19.91
N LEU A 323 -0.73 1.10 19.51
CA LEU A 323 0.46 1.93 19.78
C LEU A 323 0.79 1.97 21.28
N LEU A 324 -0.23 2.10 22.14
CA LEU A 324 -0.04 2.14 23.60
C LEU A 324 0.44 0.79 24.16
N GLN A 325 0.14 -0.32 23.49
CA GLN A 325 0.58 -1.66 23.88
C GLN A 325 1.97 -2.03 23.34
N LEU A 326 2.46 -1.30 22.33
CA LEU A 326 3.78 -1.52 21.72
C LEU A 326 4.92 -0.94 22.58
N GLU A 327 5.10 -1.42 23.81
CA GLU A 327 6.15 -0.90 24.73
C GLU A 327 7.59 -1.24 24.29
N GLN A 328 7.78 -2.34 23.55
CA GLN A 328 9.10 -2.89 23.26
C GLN A 328 9.68 -2.53 21.88
N SER A 329 8.88 -2.00 20.95
CA SER A 329 9.29 -1.79 19.56
C SER A 329 9.18 -0.33 19.10
N ALA A 330 10.18 0.49 19.44
CA ALA A 330 10.21 1.92 19.08
C ALA A 330 9.96 2.16 17.59
N ARG A 331 10.62 1.43 16.69
CA ARG A 331 10.45 1.59 15.24
C ARG A 331 9.02 1.34 14.74
N LYS A 332 8.36 0.29 15.26
CA LYS A 332 6.98 -0.04 14.88
C LYS A 332 6.02 1.00 15.44
N ARG A 333 6.23 1.42 16.70
CA ARG A 333 5.47 2.49 17.34
C ARG A 333 5.56 3.80 16.56
N ASP A 334 6.75 4.19 16.14
CA ASP A 334 6.98 5.41 15.36
C ASP A 334 6.26 5.34 14.01
N ALA A 335 6.39 4.22 13.28
CA ALA A 335 5.70 4.04 12.00
C ALA A 335 4.16 4.08 12.13
N VAL A 336 3.61 3.43 13.16
CA VAL A 336 2.17 3.46 13.44
C VAL A 336 1.71 4.88 13.82
N TRP A 337 2.46 5.56 14.68
CA TRP A 337 2.17 6.95 15.05
C TRP A 337 2.19 7.86 13.83
N GLU A 338 3.23 7.79 13.00
CA GLU A 338 3.36 8.59 11.79
C GLU A 338 2.21 8.34 10.80
N ALA A 339 1.78 7.08 10.64
CA ALA A 339 0.62 6.75 9.82
C ALA A 339 -0.67 7.38 10.36
N CYS A 340 -0.95 7.21 11.65
CA CYS A 340 -2.12 7.80 12.30
C CYS A 340 -2.08 9.33 12.27
N PHE A 341 -0.92 9.92 12.54
CA PHE A 341 -0.71 11.37 12.52
C PHE A 341 -0.95 11.94 11.13
N ALA A 342 -0.35 11.35 10.09
CA ALA A 342 -0.57 11.76 8.70
C ALA A 342 -2.06 11.69 8.34
N ALA A 343 -2.75 10.59 8.69
CA ALA A 343 -4.17 10.45 8.45
C ALA A 343 -5.01 11.52 9.15
N LEU A 344 -4.86 11.65 10.47
CA LEU A 344 -5.65 12.57 11.28
C LEU A 344 -5.43 14.05 10.90
N SER A 345 -4.21 14.41 10.51
CA SER A 345 -3.86 15.79 10.17
C SER A 345 -4.27 16.21 8.76
N THR A 346 -4.33 15.27 7.80
CA THR A 346 -4.55 15.60 6.38
C THR A 346 -5.93 15.20 5.87
N VAL A 347 -6.51 14.10 6.36
CA VAL A 347 -7.78 13.57 5.84
C VAL A 347 -8.92 14.43 6.39
N PRO A 348 -9.69 15.12 5.52
CA PRO A 348 -10.78 15.96 5.98
C PRO A 348 -11.82 15.15 6.76
N ARG A 349 -12.34 15.73 7.85
CA ARG A 349 -13.37 15.14 8.73
C ARG A 349 -12.94 13.89 9.51
N LEU A 350 -11.78 13.28 9.25
CA LEU A 350 -11.35 12.04 9.92
C LEU A 350 -11.18 12.23 11.43
N LEU A 351 -10.42 13.24 11.85
CA LEU A 351 -10.22 13.53 13.28
C LEU A 351 -11.55 13.77 14.01
N ARG A 352 -12.48 14.48 13.36
CA ARG A 352 -13.81 14.74 13.93
C ARG A 352 -14.57 13.43 14.14
N LEU A 353 -14.56 12.52 13.17
CA LEU A 353 -15.21 11.22 13.31
C LEU A 353 -14.54 10.36 14.36
N VAL A 354 -13.20 10.33 14.40
CA VAL A 354 -12.45 9.63 15.47
C VAL A 354 -12.89 10.12 16.83
N LEU A 355 -12.98 11.44 17.05
CA LEU A 355 -13.48 12.01 18.31
C LEU A 355 -14.95 11.66 18.58
N GLN A 356 -15.80 11.61 17.55
CA GLN A 356 -17.21 11.24 17.70
C GLN A 356 -17.39 9.78 18.11
N SER A 357 -16.53 8.88 17.65
CA SER A 357 -16.55 7.45 17.99
C SER A 357 -16.06 7.16 19.42
N LEU A 358 -15.46 8.13 20.12
CA LEU A 358 -15.00 7.97 21.50
C LEU A 358 -16.18 8.12 22.49
N HIS A 359 -17.02 7.09 22.57
CA HIS A 359 -18.16 7.05 23.48
C HIS A 359 -17.74 6.55 24.87
N VAL A 360 -17.46 7.48 25.80
CA VAL A 360 -17.00 7.17 27.16
C VAL A 360 -17.92 6.21 27.92
N CYS A 361 -19.24 6.32 27.70
CA CYS A 361 -20.24 5.50 28.36
C CYS A 361 -20.16 4.00 28.00
N ASP A 362 -19.63 3.69 26.82
CA ASP A 362 -19.57 2.32 26.27
C ASP A 362 -18.23 1.63 26.56
N LEU A 363 -17.30 2.34 27.22
CA LEU A 363 -15.97 1.87 27.56
C LEU A 363 -15.92 1.11 28.88
N CYS A 364 -15.10 0.07 28.93
CA CYS A 364 -14.79 -0.63 30.16
C CYS A 364 -13.84 0.19 31.04
N LYS A 365 -13.81 -0.05 32.36
CA LYS A 365 -12.91 0.66 33.29
C LYS A 365 -11.43 0.58 32.90
N ALA A 366 -11.00 -0.52 32.30
CA ALA A 366 -9.63 -0.71 31.82
C ALA A 366 -9.29 0.14 30.57
N GLU A 367 -10.30 0.57 29.81
CA GLU A 367 -10.12 1.33 28.56
C GLU A 367 -10.12 2.84 28.79
N LEU A 368 -10.67 3.31 29.92
CA LEU A 368 -10.73 4.74 30.26
C LEU A 368 -9.32 5.38 30.39
N PRO A 369 -8.31 4.73 31.02
CA PRO A 369 -6.94 5.22 31.00
C PRO A 369 -6.33 5.24 29.60
N LEU A 370 -6.63 4.25 28.75
CA LEU A 370 -6.13 4.19 27.37
C LEU A 370 -6.71 5.33 26.53
N LEU A 371 -8.02 5.61 26.66
CA LEU A 371 -8.66 6.76 26.04
C LEU A 371 -7.97 8.07 26.46
N ALA A 372 -7.71 8.24 27.76
CA ALA A 372 -7.05 9.44 28.26
C ALA A 372 -5.62 9.59 27.72
N GLN A 373 -4.88 8.49 27.56
CA GLN A 373 -3.56 8.51 26.92
C GLN A 373 -3.66 8.89 25.44
N ILE A 374 -4.61 8.32 24.68
CA ILE A 374 -4.85 8.70 23.27
C ILE A 374 -5.15 10.19 23.17
N LEU A 375 -6.10 10.70 23.97
CA LEU A 375 -6.43 12.14 23.98
C LEU A 375 -5.22 13.00 24.32
N SER A 376 -4.40 12.58 25.28
CA SER A 376 -3.17 13.28 25.63
C SER A 376 -2.17 13.32 24.47
N LEU A 377 -1.97 12.21 23.76
CA LEU A 377 -1.12 12.16 22.56
C LEU A 377 -1.61 13.13 21.47
N LEU A 378 -2.92 13.16 21.21
CA LEU A 378 -3.52 14.08 20.22
C LEU A 378 -3.33 15.56 20.62
N LEU A 379 -3.43 15.88 21.91
CA LEU A 379 -3.29 17.24 22.43
C LEU A 379 -1.83 17.72 22.51
N GLN A 380 -0.89 16.81 22.71
CA GLN A 380 0.54 17.14 22.80
C GLN A 380 1.13 17.54 21.43
N HIS A 381 0.61 17.00 20.33
CA HIS A 381 1.15 17.30 19.00
C HIS A 381 0.55 18.60 18.41
N THR A 382 1.40 19.57 18.07
CA THR A 382 0.99 20.95 17.72
C THR A 382 -0.02 21.05 16.57
N GLN A 383 0.18 20.30 15.47
CA GLN A 383 -0.74 20.30 14.32
C GLN A 383 -2.12 19.72 14.67
N LEU A 384 -2.16 18.55 15.31
CA LEU A 384 -3.40 17.92 15.75
C LEU A 384 -4.11 18.75 16.81
N ARG A 385 -3.36 19.33 17.76
CA ARG A 385 -3.88 20.22 18.80
C ARG A 385 -4.75 21.34 18.24
N ASN A 386 -4.34 21.97 17.14
CA ASN A 386 -5.13 23.03 16.50
C ASN A 386 -6.45 22.50 15.90
N GLN A 387 -6.41 21.31 15.27
CA GLN A 387 -7.60 20.69 14.69
C GLN A 387 -8.54 20.10 15.76
N VAL A 388 -7.99 19.57 16.83
CA VAL A 388 -8.73 19.13 18.03
C VAL A 388 -9.39 20.34 18.69
N ALA A 389 -8.69 21.46 18.83
CA ALA A 389 -9.26 22.70 19.36
C ALA A 389 -10.41 23.24 18.51
N ALA A 390 -10.34 23.10 17.18
CA ALA A 390 -11.45 23.41 16.29
C ALA A 390 -12.70 22.52 16.53
N ASN A 391 -12.51 21.34 17.13
CA ASN A 391 -13.57 20.43 17.58
C ASN A 391 -13.83 20.52 19.09
N GLY A 392 -13.54 21.68 19.71
CA GLY A 392 -13.55 21.87 21.16
C GLY A 392 -14.84 21.47 21.88
N ALA A 393 -16.02 21.60 21.23
CA ALA A 393 -17.28 21.16 21.82
C ALA A 393 -17.34 19.64 22.04
N LEU A 394 -16.90 18.84 21.07
CA LEU A 394 -16.84 17.38 21.18
C LEU A 394 -15.84 16.97 22.27
N LEU A 395 -14.66 17.59 22.27
CA LEU A 395 -13.64 17.34 23.29
C LEU A 395 -14.15 17.67 24.69
N GLN A 396 -14.87 18.77 24.85
CA GLN A 396 -15.47 19.16 26.13
C GLN A 396 -16.48 18.12 26.62
N THR A 397 -17.32 17.59 25.74
CA THR A 397 -18.27 16.51 26.09
C THR A 397 -17.52 15.26 26.57
N ILE A 398 -16.52 14.80 25.82
CA ILE A 398 -15.72 13.61 26.18
C ILE A 398 -15.06 13.78 27.56
N ILE A 399 -14.47 14.95 27.83
CA ILE A 399 -13.81 15.25 29.12
C ILE A 399 -14.84 15.34 30.26
N GLN A 400 -16.02 15.91 30.01
CA GLN A 400 -17.10 15.95 31.00
C GLN A 400 -17.59 14.55 31.34
N ASP A 401 -17.73 13.67 30.36
CA ASP A 401 -18.17 12.30 30.59
C ASP A 401 -17.09 11.49 31.34
N LEU A 402 -15.80 11.66 31.00
CA LEU A 402 -14.68 11.04 31.72
C LEU A 402 -14.63 11.45 33.20
N THR A 403 -14.84 12.74 33.49
CA THR A 403 -14.84 13.28 34.85
C THR A 403 -16.06 12.86 35.66
N ARG A 404 -17.23 12.72 35.03
CA ARG A 404 -18.44 12.18 35.67
C ARG A 404 -18.30 10.71 36.06
N TYR A 405 -17.66 9.90 35.22
CA TYR A 405 -17.51 8.47 35.45
C TYR A 405 -16.60 8.13 36.65
N HIS A 406 -15.69 9.04 37.03
CA HIS A 406 -14.72 8.85 38.11
C HIS A 406 -14.93 9.77 39.32
N GLY A 407 -16.16 10.20 39.60
CA GLY A 407 -16.51 11.05 40.76
C GLY A 407 -16.33 10.40 42.14
N GLY A 408 -15.49 9.38 42.31
CA GLY A 408 -15.15 8.74 43.58
C GLY A 408 -13.84 9.26 44.21
N GLU A 409 -13.59 8.91 45.48
CA GLU A 409 -12.55 9.49 46.36
C GLU A 409 -11.09 9.36 45.85
N THR A 410 -10.80 8.53 44.85
CA THR A 410 -9.47 8.37 44.25
C THR A 410 -9.44 8.95 42.84
N ARG A 411 -9.10 10.24 42.72
CA ARG A 411 -8.82 10.86 41.42
C ARG A 411 -7.53 10.26 40.85
N GLU A 412 -7.66 9.45 39.80
CA GLU A 412 -6.52 8.74 39.21
C GLU A 412 -5.54 9.71 38.52
N GLN A 413 -4.24 9.41 38.58
CA GLN A 413 -3.16 10.27 38.09
C GLN A 413 -3.32 10.66 36.61
N TRP A 414 -3.69 9.70 35.75
CA TRP A 414 -3.89 9.92 34.32
C TRP A 414 -4.98 10.95 34.01
N LEU A 415 -6.03 11.05 34.85
CA LEU A 415 -7.10 12.02 34.66
C LEU A 415 -6.61 13.44 34.97
N THR A 416 -5.75 13.57 35.97
CA THR A 416 -5.09 14.83 36.30
C THR A 416 -4.16 15.27 35.19
N ASP A 417 -3.36 14.35 34.63
CA ASP A 417 -2.44 14.62 33.52
C ASP A 417 -3.20 15.03 32.25
N LEU A 418 -4.31 14.35 31.93
CA LEU A 418 -5.17 14.71 30.79
C LEU A 418 -5.76 16.12 30.96
N LEU A 419 -6.31 16.42 32.14
CA LEU A 419 -6.91 17.73 32.42
C LEU A 419 -5.87 18.85 32.37
N TYR A 420 -4.64 18.58 32.81
CA TYR A 420 -3.51 19.50 32.63
C TYR A 420 -3.26 19.76 31.13
N CYS A 421 -3.09 18.72 30.32
CA CYS A 421 -2.88 18.83 28.87
C CYS A 421 -4.01 19.60 28.17
N TYR A 422 -5.26 19.34 28.56
CA TYR A 422 -6.43 20.05 28.05
C TYR A 422 -6.42 21.55 28.41
N SER A 423 -6.11 21.89 29.66
CA SER A 423 -6.07 23.29 30.11
C SER A 423 -5.01 24.12 29.38
N VAL A 424 -3.84 23.53 29.12
CA VAL A 424 -2.76 24.14 28.33
C VAL A 424 -3.20 24.36 26.88
N THR A 425 -3.91 23.39 26.31
CA THR A 425 -4.40 23.46 24.93
C THR A 425 -5.44 24.58 24.74
N LEU A 426 -6.43 24.68 25.64
CA LEU A 426 -7.48 25.69 25.55
C LEU A 426 -6.98 27.10 25.83
N SER A 427 -6.06 27.27 26.78
CA SER A 427 -5.47 28.58 27.09
C SER A 427 -4.65 29.11 25.91
N SER A 428 -3.88 28.25 25.25
CA SER A 428 -3.15 28.58 24.02
C SER A 428 -4.08 28.94 22.85
N HIS A 429 -5.21 28.24 22.68
CA HIS A 429 -6.17 28.53 21.62
C HIS A 429 -6.91 29.86 21.82
N ARG A 430 -7.33 30.17 23.06
CA ARG A 430 -7.95 31.46 23.38
C ARG A 430 -7.00 32.64 23.18
N GLY A 431 -5.71 32.47 23.49
CA GLY A 431 -4.69 33.49 23.21
C GLY A 431 -4.47 33.74 21.71
N ASN A 432 -4.47 32.67 20.89
CA ASN A 432 -4.33 32.79 19.43
C ASN A 432 -5.55 33.41 18.74
N MET A 433 -6.77 33.15 19.23
CA MET A 433 -7.99 33.81 18.73
C MET A 433 -8.01 35.29 19.11
N ALA A 434 -7.65 35.63 20.36
CA ALA A 434 -7.56 37.03 20.81
C ALA A 434 -6.51 37.85 20.04
N MET A 435 -5.40 37.24 19.61
CA MET A 435 -4.43 37.92 18.72
C MET A 435 -4.95 38.10 17.29
N ARG A 436 -5.79 37.19 16.78
CA ARG A 436 -6.38 37.30 15.44
C ARG A 436 -7.47 38.36 15.33
N ASP A 437 -8.15 38.67 16.42
CA ASP A 437 -9.18 39.73 16.46
C ASP A 437 -8.59 41.14 16.69
N ILE A 438 -7.27 41.26 16.93
CA ILE A 438 -6.55 42.52 17.14
C ILE A 438 -5.84 43.01 15.85
N TYR A 439 -5.75 42.16 14.82
CA TYR A 439 -5.25 42.48 13.48
C TYR A 439 -6.38 42.41 12.46
#